data_AF-A0A8C4R2L0-F1
#
_entry.id   AF-A0A8C4R2L0-F1
#
_cell.length_a   1.000
_cell.length_b   1.000
_cell.length_c   1.000
_cell.angle_alpha   90.00
_cell.angle_beta   90.00
_cell.angle_gamma   90.00
#
_symmetry.space_group_name_H-M   'P 1'
#
loop_
_entity.id
_entity.type
_entity.pdbx_description
1 polymer ?
#
loop_
_entity_poly.entity_id
_entity_poly.type
_entity_poly.pdbx_seq_one_letter_code
_entity_poly.pdbx_strand_id
1 'polypeptide(L)'
;MLFAKEERLTYSTQAVRATNLAISAARFMRTLRDGFLEPDVFHLNPAHSDTPVFRRWVCLLPPAFSWYGAYLRNAYPLDMSQYVNLFCSTRIPCARRDQLKMQPDAKHLLVMRRGHLYTFDLLDEQGNILSPLQILARFKYIISDLSPWPRHPLGFLTTERRDTWAALRHSP
;
A
#
# COMPACT_ATOMS: atom_id res chain seq x y z
N MET A 1 -2.24 -8.06 -11.56
CA MET A 1 -1.82 -9.19 -10.71
C MET A 1 -2.99 -9.60 -9.82
N LEU A 2 -3.20 -10.89 -9.60
CA LEU A 2 -4.20 -11.43 -8.67
C LEU A 2 -3.47 -12.21 -7.59
N PHE A 3 -3.92 -12.13 -6.33
CA PHE A 3 -3.35 -12.96 -5.27
C PHE A 3 -3.72 -14.43 -5.49
N ALA A 4 -2.80 -15.33 -5.15
CA ALA A 4 -3.08 -16.75 -5.08
C ALA A 4 -4.28 -17.04 -4.15
N LYS A 5 -5.00 -18.13 -4.42
CA LYS A 5 -6.13 -18.55 -3.59
C LYS A 5 -5.61 -19.07 -2.25
N GLU A 6 -6.28 -18.68 -1.16
CA GLU A 6 -6.00 -19.21 0.17
C GLU A 6 -6.39 -20.69 0.23
N GLU A 7 -5.45 -21.56 0.58
CA GLU A 7 -5.69 -23.00 0.70
C GLU A 7 -6.47 -23.34 1.97
N ARG A 8 -6.24 -22.60 3.05
CA ARG A 8 -6.90 -22.83 4.34
C ARG A 8 -8.27 -22.19 4.37
N LEU A 9 -9.32 -23.02 4.44
CA LEU A 9 -10.71 -22.58 4.45
C LEU A 9 -11.04 -21.62 5.60
N THR A 10 -10.39 -21.76 6.76
CA THR A 10 -10.58 -20.87 7.91
C THR A 10 -10.15 -19.43 7.63
N TYR A 11 -9.13 -19.24 6.79
CA TYR A 11 -8.60 -17.93 6.41
C TYR A 11 -9.21 -17.38 5.11
N SER A 12 -9.98 -18.20 4.39
CA SER A 12 -10.57 -17.83 3.10
C SER A 12 -11.82 -16.95 3.22
N THR A 13 -12.40 -16.86 4.43
CA THR A 13 -13.59 -16.02 4.68
C THR A 13 -13.27 -14.56 4.35
N GLN A 14 -14.16 -13.89 3.61
CA GLN A 14 -13.94 -12.53 3.09
C GLN A 14 -13.49 -11.55 4.18
N ALA A 15 -14.18 -11.51 5.32
CA ALA A 15 -13.86 -10.60 6.42
C ALA A 15 -12.46 -10.87 7.01
N VAL A 16 -12.12 -12.14 7.22
CA VAL A 16 -10.82 -12.56 7.77
C VAL A 16 -9.70 -12.24 6.79
N ARG A 17 -9.88 -12.59 5.51
CA ARG A 17 -8.89 -12.32 4.47
C ARG A 17 -8.67 -10.84 4.25
N ALA A 18 -9.73 -10.03 4.19
CA ALA A 18 -9.64 -8.58 4.08
C ALA A 18 -8.89 -7.96 5.27
N THR A 19 -9.19 -8.44 6.48
CA THR A 19 -8.50 -8.02 7.71
C THR A 19 -7.00 -8.33 7.66
N ASN A 20 -6.65 -9.58 7.32
CA ASN A 20 -5.24 -9.99 7.24
C ASN A 20 -4.48 -9.21 6.17
N LEU A 21 -5.08 -8.99 4.99
CA LEU A 21 -4.47 -8.19 3.93
C LEU A 21 -4.28 -6.73 4.35
N ALA A 22 -5.28 -6.12 5.00
CA ALA A 22 -5.20 -4.75 5.49
C ALA A 22 -4.08 -4.60 6.54
N ILE A 23 -3.98 -5.55 7.48
CA ILE A 23 -2.92 -5.57 8.50
C ILE A 23 -1.54 -5.77 7.86
N SER A 24 -1.41 -6.71 6.92
CA SER A 24 -0.14 -6.96 6.22
C SER A 24 0.29 -5.75 5.40
N ALA A 25 -0.64 -5.07 4.71
CA ALA A 25 -0.37 -3.84 3.98
C ALA A 25 0.10 -2.71 4.92
N ALA A 26 -0.52 -2.60 6.10
CA ALA A 26 -0.12 -1.63 7.11
C ALA A 26 1.24 -1.91 7.73
N ARG A 27 1.56 -3.20 7.96
CA ARG A 27 2.90 -3.63 8.38
C ARG A 27 3.93 -3.25 7.33
N PHE A 28 3.65 -3.55 6.06
CA PHE A 28 4.53 -3.19 4.95
C PHE A 28 4.74 -1.66 4.86
N MET A 29 3.66 -0.88 5.00
CA MET A 29 3.74 0.58 5.04
C MET A 29 4.66 1.06 6.18
N ARG A 30 4.52 0.48 7.38
CA ARG A 30 5.39 0.82 8.52
C ARG A 30 6.82 0.42 8.28
N THR A 31 7.10 -0.82 7.85
CA THR A 31 8.46 -1.27 7.57
C THR A 31 9.14 -0.43 6.50
N LEU A 32 8.39 0.03 5.48
CA LEU A 32 8.91 0.93 4.46
C LEU A 32 9.23 2.32 5.04
N ARG A 33 8.33 2.91 5.82
CA ARG A 33 8.52 4.25 6.42
C ARG A 33 9.62 4.29 7.47
N ASP A 34 9.73 3.22 8.25
CA ASP A 34 10.72 3.08 9.32
C ASP A 34 12.12 2.67 8.77
N GLY A 35 12.23 2.43 7.46
CA GLY A 35 13.51 2.05 6.81
C GLY A 35 13.96 0.62 7.12
N PHE A 36 13.08 -0.23 7.65
CA PHE A 36 13.34 -1.64 7.93
C PHE A 36 13.06 -2.57 6.74
N LEU A 37 12.41 -2.07 5.68
CA LEU A 37 12.23 -2.84 4.46
C LEU A 37 13.60 -3.09 3.81
N GLU A 38 13.86 -4.35 3.46
CA GLU A 38 15.09 -4.72 2.77
C GLU A 38 15.18 -3.99 1.42
N PRO A 39 16.37 -3.49 1.02
CA PRO A 39 16.55 -2.88 -0.28
C PRO A 39 16.17 -3.85 -1.40
N ASP A 40 15.52 -3.33 -2.44
CA ASP A 40 15.17 -4.12 -3.62
C ASP A 40 16.43 -4.35 -4.45
N VAL A 41 16.88 -5.59 -4.53
CA VAL A 41 18.16 -5.96 -5.14
C VAL A 41 17.96 -7.14 -6.07
N PHE A 42 18.40 -6.99 -7.32
CA PHE A 42 18.46 -8.10 -8.25
C PHE A 42 19.76 -8.89 -8.07
N HIS A 43 19.63 -10.14 -7.64
CA HIS A 43 20.74 -11.04 -7.38
C HIS A 43 20.94 -12.00 -8.56
N LEU A 44 22.08 -11.94 -9.26
CA LEU A 44 22.38 -12.93 -10.32
C LEU A 44 22.55 -14.34 -9.76
N ASN A 45 23.14 -14.45 -8.57
CA ASN A 45 23.25 -15.70 -7.84
C ASN A 45 22.88 -15.48 -6.36
N PRO A 46 21.62 -15.73 -5.98
CA PRO A 46 21.14 -15.51 -4.61
C PRO A 46 21.92 -16.28 -3.55
N ALA A 47 22.41 -17.49 -3.87
CA ALA A 47 23.13 -18.32 -2.90
C ALA A 47 24.42 -17.68 -2.35
N HIS A 48 25.02 -16.76 -3.11
CA HIS A 48 26.23 -16.04 -2.69
C HIS A 48 25.97 -14.58 -2.31
N SER A 49 25.00 -13.94 -2.95
CA SER A 49 24.76 -12.50 -2.82
C SER A 49 23.62 -12.14 -1.89
N ASP A 50 22.68 -13.05 -1.59
CA ASP A 50 21.63 -12.82 -0.59
C ASP A 50 21.93 -13.60 0.70
N THR A 51 23.02 -13.22 1.36
CA THR A 51 23.47 -13.86 2.60
C THR A 51 23.53 -12.87 3.75
N PRO A 52 23.32 -13.30 5.02
CA PRO A 52 23.40 -12.40 6.17
C PRO A 52 24.78 -11.77 6.32
N VAL A 53 25.84 -12.47 5.90
CA VAL A 53 27.21 -11.96 5.88
C VAL A 53 27.35 -10.81 4.88
N PHE A 54 26.84 -10.98 3.65
CA PHE A 54 26.82 -9.93 2.64
C PHE A 54 26.05 -8.70 3.13
N ARG A 55 24.84 -8.90 3.65
CA ARG A 55 24.00 -7.81 4.17
C ARG A 55 24.71 -7.03 5.26
N ARG A 56 25.30 -7.72 6.24
CA ARG A 56 26.06 -7.08 7.33
C ARG A 56 27.28 -6.30 6.82
N TRP A 57 27.96 -6.80 5.80
CA TRP A 57 29.11 -6.12 5.21
C TRP A 57 28.71 -4.88 4.40
N VAL A 58 27.69 -4.99 3.54
CA VAL A 58 27.20 -3.84 2.75
C VAL A 58 26.64 -2.74 3.64
N CYS A 59 25.97 -3.09 4.75
CA CYS A 59 25.50 -2.10 5.72
C CYS A 59 26.62 -1.27 6.38
N LEU A 60 27.87 -1.75 6.38
CA LEU A 60 29.02 -0.98 6.90
C LEU A 60 29.56 0.03 5.88
N LEU A 61 29.20 -0.09 4.61
CA LEU A 61 29.65 0.83 3.56
C LEU A 61 28.85 2.13 3.58
N PRO A 62 29.49 3.29 3.36
CA PRO A 62 28.75 4.55 3.16
C PRO A 62 27.80 4.47 1.95
N PRO A 63 26.66 5.18 1.95
CA PRO A 63 25.67 5.13 0.87
C PRO A 63 26.23 5.44 -0.54
N ALA A 64 27.24 6.31 -0.64
CA ALA A 64 27.89 6.64 -1.91
C ALA A 64 28.65 5.46 -2.54
N PHE A 65 29.04 4.46 -1.72
CA PHE A 65 29.82 3.30 -2.16
C PHE A 65 29.08 1.97 -2.07
N SER A 66 27.91 1.94 -1.41
CA SER A 66 27.13 0.71 -1.17
C SER A 66 26.75 0.00 -2.48
N TRP A 67 26.42 0.76 -3.53
CA TRP A 67 26.11 0.22 -4.86
C TRP A 67 27.30 -0.52 -5.48
N TYR A 68 28.50 0.08 -5.43
CA TYR A 68 29.72 -0.57 -5.93
C TYR A 68 30.07 -1.83 -5.14
N GLY A 69 29.86 -1.81 -3.81
CA GLY A 69 30.05 -2.99 -2.95
C GLY A 69 29.12 -4.14 -3.32
N ALA A 70 27.85 -3.84 -3.62
CA ALA A 70 26.89 -4.83 -4.12
C ALA A 70 27.29 -5.37 -5.50
N TYR A 71 27.73 -4.48 -6.40
CA TYR A 71 28.15 -4.83 -7.75
C TYR A 71 29.31 -5.85 -7.76
N LEU A 72 30.29 -5.72 -6.86
CA LEU A 72 31.40 -6.68 -6.72
C LEU A 72 30.94 -8.10 -6.37
N ARG A 73 29.72 -8.27 -5.87
CA ARG A 73 29.09 -9.56 -5.56
C ARG A 73 27.99 -9.93 -6.55
N ASN A 74 27.96 -9.33 -7.73
CA ASN A 74 26.97 -9.57 -8.78
C ASN A 74 25.52 -9.31 -8.32
N ALA A 75 25.35 -8.32 -7.42
CA ALA A 75 24.07 -7.85 -6.93
C ALA A 75 23.81 -6.43 -7.43
N TYR A 76 22.60 -6.17 -7.91
CA TYR A 76 22.21 -4.92 -8.57
C TYR A 76 21.07 -4.25 -7.79
N PRO A 77 21.37 -3.32 -6.87
CA PRO A 77 20.35 -2.55 -6.17
C PRO A 77 19.49 -1.74 -7.16
N LEU A 78 18.19 -1.71 -6.92
CA LEU A 78 17.20 -1.04 -7.76
C LEU A 78 16.76 0.29 -7.13
N ASP A 79 16.24 1.20 -7.95
CA ASP A 79 15.67 2.46 -7.47
C ASP A 79 14.37 2.20 -6.69
N MET A 80 14.30 2.74 -5.48
CA MET A 80 13.13 2.67 -4.60
C MET A 80 12.42 4.03 -4.44
N SER A 81 12.80 5.06 -5.20
CA SER A 81 12.24 6.41 -5.09
C SER A 81 10.71 6.46 -5.26
N GLN A 82 10.14 5.50 -5.98
CA GLN A 82 8.70 5.43 -6.26
C GLN A 82 7.88 4.83 -5.12
N TYR A 83 8.50 4.08 -4.20
CA TYR A 83 7.80 3.31 -3.16
C TYR A 83 7.01 4.21 -2.20
N VAL A 84 7.45 5.46 -2.01
CA VAL A 84 6.75 6.45 -1.18
C VAL A 84 5.31 6.70 -1.66
N ASN A 85 5.05 6.49 -2.96
CA ASN A 85 3.74 6.71 -3.56
C ASN A 85 2.79 5.51 -3.40
N LEU A 86 3.18 4.41 -2.74
CA LEU A 86 2.31 3.25 -2.55
C LEU A 86 1.17 3.51 -1.54
N PHE A 87 1.40 4.39 -0.57
CA PHE A 87 0.47 4.62 0.54
C PHE A 87 0.10 6.09 0.64
N CYS A 88 -1.14 6.35 1.06
CA CYS A 88 -1.68 7.69 1.31
C CYS A 88 -1.47 8.66 0.13
N SER A 89 -1.48 8.13 -1.09
CA SER A 89 -1.29 8.87 -2.32
C SER A 89 -2.52 8.75 -3.20
N THR A 90 -2.75 9.75 -4.05
CA THR A 90 -3.77 9.68 -5.08
C THR A 90 -3.42 10.61 -6.24
N ARG A 91 -4.01 10.33 -7.40
CA ARG A 91 -3.90 11.17 -8.59
C ARG A 91 -5.10 12.10 -8.68
N ILE A 92 -4.86 13.38 -8.48
CA ILE A 92 -5.88 14.43 -8.59
C ILE A 92 -6.01 14.85 -10.05
N PRO A 93 -7.23 14.80 -10.64
CA PRO A 93 -7.47 15.34 -11.97
C PRO A 93 -7.34 16.87 -11.95
N CYS A 94 -6.57 17.41 -12.88
CA CYS A 94 -6.38 18.85 -13.04
C CYS A 94 -6.45 19.22 -14.52
N ALA A 95 -6.78 20.48 -14.81
CA ALA A 95 -6.76 20.96 -16.19
C ALA A 95 -5.36 20.76 -16.80
N ARG A 96 -5.29 20.16 -18.01
CA ARG A 96 -4.08 19.84 -18.78
C ARG A 96 -3.21 18.73 -18.20
N ARG A 97 -2.84 18.79 -16.92
CA ARG A 97 -1.94 17.81 -16.29
C ARG A 97 -2.35 17.52 -14.86
N ASP A 98 -2.65 16.25 -14.62
CA ASP A 98 -2.96 15.74 -13.29
C ASP A 98 -1.79 15.85 -12.32
N GLN A 99 -2.12 15.85 -11.04
CA GLN A 99 -1.14 15.97 -9.96
C GLN A 99 -1.16 14.72 -9.09
N LEU A 100 0.03 14.24 -8.73
CA LEU A 100 0.18 13.23 -7.70
C LEU A 100 0.18 13.95 -6.35
N LYS A 101 -0.77 13.61 -5.48
CA LYS A 101 -0.87 14.17 -4.14
C LYS A 101 -0.62 13.08 -3.11
N MET A 102 0.23 13.36 -2.14
CA MET A 102 0.46 12.51 -0.98
C MET A 102 0.00 13.22 0.30
N GLN A 103 -0.49 12.43 1.24
CA GLN A 103 -0.87 12.85 2.59
C GLN A 103 -0.27 11.87 3.61
N PRO A 104 1.03 11.97 3.95
CA PRO A 104 1.74 10.95 4.73
C PRO A 104 1.15 10.73 6.13
N ASP A 105 0.54 11.77 6.70
CA ASP A 105 -0.04 11.75 8.05
C ASP A 105 -1.41 11.06 8.13
N ALA A 106 -1.98 10.64 7.00
CA ALA A 106 -3.28 9.96 7.00
C ALA A 106 -3.19 8.58 7.68
N LYS A 107 -4.09 8.34 8.64
CA LYS A 107 -4.17 7.12 9.45
C LYS A 107 -5.29 6.16 9.02
N HIS A 108 -6.19 6.61 8.14
CA HIS A 108 -7.42 5.90 7.79
C HIS A 108 -7.31 5.03 6.54
N LEU A 109 -8.15 3.99 6.50
CA LEU A 109 -8.38 3.14 5.35
C LEU A 109 -9.71 3.50 4.70
N LEU A 110 -9.70 3.69 3.38
CA LEU A 110 -10.90 3.80 2.55
C LEU A 110 -11.33 2.39 2.10
N VAL A 111 -12.60 2.05 2.35
CA VAL A 111 -13.21 0.78 1.92
C VAL A 111 -14.41 1.07 1.02
N MET A 112 -14.45 0.43 -0.15
CA MET A 112 -15.58 0.52 -1.08
C MET A 112 -16.43 -0.75 -1.01
N ARG A 113 -17.74 -0.62 -0.80
CA ARG A 113 -18.67 -1.75 -0.87
C ARG A 113 -20.03 -1.31 -1.42
N ARG A 114 -20.51 -2.00 -2.47
CA ARG A 114 -21.80 -1.72 -3.13
C ARG A 114 -22.00 -0.25 -3.54
N GLY A 115 -20.94 0.40 -4.04
CA GLY A 115 -20.96 1.80 -4.45
C GLY A 115 -20.84 2.82 -3.31
N HIS A 116 -20.84 2.37 -2.06
CA HIS A 116 -20.64 3.21 -0.87
C HIS A 116 -19.16 3.28 -0.47
N LEU A 117 -18.78 4.41 0.12
CA LEU A 117 -17.43 4.71 0.61
C LEU A 117 -17.45 4.77 2.14
N TYR A 118 -16.63 3.95 2.78
CA TYR A 118 -16.47 3.91 4.23
C TYR A 118 -15.03 4.24 4.59
N THR A 119 -14.83 4.95 5.69
CA THR A 119 -13.50 5.24 6.22
C THR A 119 -13.43 4.85 7.69
N PHE A 120 -12.30 4.26 8.10
CA PHE A 120 -11.98 4.06 9.50
C PHE A 120 -10.47 4.07 9.71
N ASP A 121 -10.03 4.45 10.90
CA ASP A 121 -8.60 4.50 11.21
C ASP A 121 -7.97 3.12 11.24
N LEU A 122 -6.82 2.93 10.61
CA LEU A 122 -6.08 1.68 10.72
C LEU A 122 -4.91 1.80 11.70
N LEU A 123 -4.45 3.03 11.93
CA LEU A 123 -3.46 3.39 12.93
C LEU A 123 -4.12 4.15 14.09
N ASP A 124 -3.63 3.96 15.31
CA ASP A 124 -3.99 4.77 16.47
C ASP A 124 -3.30 6.15 16.47
N GLU A 125 -3.53 6.95 17.50
CA GLU A 125 -2.94 8.28 17.58
C GLU A 125 -1.40 8.26 17.63
N GLN A 126 -0.84 7.19 18.19
CA GLN A 126 0.58 6.94 18.33
C GLN A 126 1.21 6.30 17.08
N GLY A 127 0.43 6.02 16.03
CA GLY A 127 0.90 5.39 14.79
C GLY A 127 1.01 3.86 14.87
N ASN A 128 0.46 3.23 15.90
CA ASN A 128 0.39 1.78 16.01
C ASN A 128 -0.79 1.20 15.24
N ILE A 129 -0.61 0.01 14.68
CA ILE A 129 -1.68 -0.68 13.97
C ILE A 129 -2.73 -1.11 15.01
N LEU A 130 -4.00 -0.81 14.74
CA LEU A 130 -5.10 -1.23 15.60
C LEU A 130 -5.15 -2.75 15.76
N SER A 131 -5.80 -3.20 16.82
CA SER A 131 -5.87 -4.64 17.09
C SER A 131 -6.59 -5.37 15.95
N PRO A 132 -6.15 -6.59 15.59
CA PRO A 132 -6.77 -7.34 14.50
C PRO A 132 -8.28 -7.56 14.70
N LEU A 133 -8.72 -7.71 15.95
CA LEU A 133 -10.12 -7.88 16.31
C LEU A 133 -10.95 -6.61 16.05
N GLN A 134 -10.40 -5.42 16.32
CA GLN A 134 -11.06 -4.15 16.02
C GLN A 134 -11.22 -3.95 14.51
N ILE A 135 -10.17 -4.23 13.74
CA ILE A 135 -10.21 -4.13 12.27
C ILE A 135 -11.22 -5.14 11.70
N LEU A 136 -11.22 -6.38 12.21
CA LEU A 136 -12.20 -7.39 11.82
C LEU A 136 -13.64 -6.96 12.12
N ALA A 137 -13.89 -6.37 13.28
CA ALA A 137 -15.21 -5.86 13.65
C ALA A 137 -15.68 -4.77 12.68
N ARG A 138 -14.79 -3.86 12.29
CA ARG A 138 -15.09 -2.79 11.30
C ARG A 138 -15.40 -3.36 9.92
N PHE A 139 -14.63 -4.34 9.45
CA PHE A 139 -14.96 -5.03 8.20
C PHE A 139 -16.29 -5.80 8.29
N LYS A 140 -16.56 -6.49 9.40
CA LYS A 140 -17.84 -7.17 9.61
C LYS A 140 -19.02 -6.19 9.57
N TYR A 141 -18.88 -5.01 10.20
CA TYR A 141 -19.86 -3.95 10.14
C TYR A 141 -20.15 -3.53 8.70
N ILE A 142 -19.11 -3.18 7.93
CA ILE A 142 -19.25 -2.79 6.52
C ILE A 142 -19.87 -3.92 5.67
N ILE A 143 -19.50 -5.18 5.94
CA ILE A 143 -20.06 -6.34 5.23
C ILE A 143 -21.52 -6.60 5.60
N SER A 144 -21.93 -6.31 6.83
CA SER A 144 -23.31 -6.45 7.28
C SER A 144 -24.24 -5.36 6.76
N ASP A 145 -23.70 -4.25 6.24
CA ASP A 145 -24.52 -3.19 5.67
C ASP A 145 -25.33 -3.73 4.46
N LEU A 146 -26.65 -3.58 4.50
CA LEU A 146 -27.56 -4.05 3.45
C LEU A 146 -28.08 -2.92 2.56
N SER A 147 -27.55 -1.70 2.73
CA SER A 147 -27.95 -0.53 1.96
C SER A 147 -27.94 -0.84 0.45
N PRO A 148 -29.00 -0.42 -0.28
CA PRO A 148 -29.08 -0.63 -1.72
C PRO A 148 -27.98 0.18 -2.42
N TRP A 149 -27.75 -0.13 -3.69
CA TRP A 149 -26.79 0.60 -4.50
C TRP A 149 -27.21 2.08 -4.59
N PRO A 150 -26.31 3.05 -4.35
CA PRO A 150 -26.66 4.47 -4.50
C PRO A 150 -27.05 4.77 -5.95
N ARG A 151 -28.06 5.65 -6.14
CA ARG A 151 -28.55 6.03 -7.47
C ARG A 151 -27.46 6.60 -8.38
N HIS A 152 -26.49 7.32 -7.80
CA HIS A 152 -25.36 7.92 -8.52
C HIS A 152 -24.04 7.61 -7.80
N PRO A 153 -23.39 6.47 -8.11
CA PRO A 153 -22.16 6.06 -7.44
C PRO A 153 -20.97 6.94 -7.85
N LEU A 154 -20.35 7.61 -6.88
CA LEU A 154 -19.24 8.54 -7.13
C LEU A 154 -18.00 7.86 -7.74
N GLY A 155 -17.83 6.56 -7.52
CA GLY A 155 -16.70 5.80 -8.05
C GLY A 155 -16.57 5.86 -9.58
N PHE A 156 -17.69 5.96 -10.31
CA PHE A 156 -17.67 6.05 -11.78
C PHE A 156 -17.00 7.30 -12.31
N LEU A 157 -17.01 8.39 -11.55
CA LEU A 157 -16.37 9.62 -11.99
C LEU A 157 -14.85 9.47 -12.16
N THR A 158 -14.24 8.51 -11.43
CA THR A 158 -12.81 8.25 -11.56
C THR A 158 -12.41 7.57 -12.88
N THR A 159 -13.38 6.98 -13.60
CA THR A 159 -13.16 6.34 -14.91
C THR A 159 -13.40 7.28 -16.08
N GLU A 160 -13.94 8.47 -15.85
CA GLU A 160 -14.21 9.45 -16.89
C GLU A 160 -12.93 10.03 -17.52
N ARG A 161 -13.09 10.67 -18.69
CA ARG A 161 -12.01 11.41 -19.34
C ARG A 161 -11.44 12.45 -18.37
N ARG A 162 -10.11 12.60 -18.34
CA ARG A 162 -9.39 13.40 -17.34
C ARG A 162 -9.87 14.85 -17.27
N ASP A 163 -10.07 15.50 -18.42
CA ASP A 163 -10.56 16.89 -18.47
C ASP A 163 -12.00 17.00 -17.93
N THR A 164 -12.87 16.06 -18.29
CA THR A 164 -14.25 15.98 -17.80
C THR A 164 -14.28 15.74 -16.29
N TRP A 165 -13.47 14.79 -15.80
CA TRP A 165 -13.37 14.50 -14.37
C TRP A 165 -12.78 15.68 -13.59
N ALA A 166 -11.79 16.37 -14.14
CA ALA A 166 -11.25 17.59 -13.56
C ALA A 166 -12.34 18.66 -13.43
N ALA A 167 -13.13 18.90 -14.48
CA ALA A 167 -14.23 19.85 -14.45
C ALA A 167 -15.28 19.50 -13.39
N LEU A 168 -15.71 18.24 -13.31
CA LEU A 168 -16.69 17.76 -12.32
C LEU A 168 -16.16 17.74 -10.89
N ARG A 169 -14.85 17.60 -10.69
CA ARG A 169 -14.25 17.59 -9.34
C ARG A 169 -14.08 19.00 -8.77
N HIS A 170 -13.81 19.98 -9.63
CA HIS A 170 -13.61 21.38 -9.25
C HIS A 170 -14.89 22.23 -9.42
N SER A 171 -15.99 21.63 -9.87
CA SER A 171 -17.28 22.32 -9.91
C SER A 171 -17.79 22.60 -8.48
N PRO A 172 -18.32 23.81 -8.22
CA PRO A 172 -18.86 24.18 -6.92
C PRO A 172 -20.10 23.38 -6.51
#